data_AF-A0A3D0VPE4-F1
#
_entry.id   AF-A0A3D0VPE4-F1
#
_cell.length_a   1.000
_cell.length_b   1.000
_cell.length_c   1.000
_cell.angle_alpha   90.00
_cell.angle_beta   90.00
_cell.angle_gamma   90.00
#
_symmetry.space_group_name_H-M   'P 1'
#
loop_
_entity.id
_entity.type
_entity.pdbx_description
1 polymer ?
#
loop_
_entity_poly.entity_id
_entity_poly.type
_entity_poly.pdbx_seq_one_letter_code
_entity_poly.pdbx_strand_id
1 'polypeptide(L)'
;MNSIFDPSKSFQKKDDEELFLIFAGKRFYDDDDSLLAGIALRKRNFDSDKINAVRVERLKSIKEQVVEIENAQFINSRQFENMIYNVLGIIPLIYFVVYKSTDYDIESGLVIIGLSGAVVLGLIPALFARQRFGKSKERKLVKLQKKIELLMSI
;
A
#
# COMPACT_ATOMS: atom_id res chain seq x y z
N MET A 1 -1.72 -28.09 1.86
CA MET A 1 -0.71 -28.22 2.94
C MET A 1 -0.47 -26.83 3.51
N ASN A 2 -1.09 -26.51 4.65
CA ASN A 2 -0.90 -25.24 5.34
C ASN A 2 0.40 -25.32 6.13
N SER A 3 1.50 -24.77 5.58
CA SER A 3 2.61 -24.35 6.44
C SER A 3 2.15 -23.10 7.17
N ILE A 4 1.41 -23.32 8.25
CA ILE A 4 1.25 -22.35 9.32
C ILE A 4 2.68 -21.98 9.72
N PHE A 5 3.08 -20.75 9.41
CA PHE A 5 4.30 -20.15 9.94
C PHE A 5 4.26 -20.41 11.44
N ASP A 6 5.15 -21.27 11.93
CA ASP A 6 5.21 -21.58 13.35
C ASP A 6 6.07 -20.49 14.01
N PRO A 7 5.47 -19.50 14.70
CA PRO A 7 6.23 -18.45 15.39
C PRO A 7 7.22 -19.04 16.41
N SER A 8 7.06 -20.32 16.78
CA SER A 8 8.01 -21.00 17.67
C SER A 8 9.43 -21.04 17.09
N LYS A 9 9.63 -21.19 15.77
CA LYS A 9 11.00 -21.34 15.23
C LYS A 9 11.80 -20.03 15.21
N SER A 10 11.16 -18.91 14.90
CA SER A 10 11.84 -17.60 14.81
C SER A 10 12.19 -17.00 16.18
N PHE A 11 11.53 -17.46 17.25
CA PHE A 11 11.61 -16.83 18.57
C PHE A 11 11.95 -17.80 19.72
N GLN A 12 12.26 -19.05 19.42
CA GLN A 12 12.60 -20.09 20.41
C GLN A 12 13.76 -19.69 21.34
N LYS A 13 14.70 -18.87 20.86
CA LYS A 13 15.88 -18.43 21.64
C LYS A 13 15.72 -17.07 22.31
N LYS A 14 14.60 -16.36 22.08
CA LYS A 14 14.36 -15.04 22.68
C LYS A 14 13.71 -15.17 24.04
N ASP A 15 14.18 -14.39 24.99
CA ASP A 15 13.54 -14.24 26.29
C ASP A 15 12.24 -13.42 26.18
N ASP A 16 11.44 -13.44 27.24
CA ASP A 16 10.12 -12.78 27.24
C ASP A 16 10.25 -11.25 27.21
N GLU A 17 11.32 -10.70 27.75
CA GLU A 17 11.58 -9.26 27.72
C GLU A 17 11.93 -8.78 26.30
N GLU A 18 12.76 -9.53 25.58
CA GLU A 18 13.10 -9.27 24.20
C GLU A 18 11.88 -9.41 23.30
N LEU A 19 11.04 -10.43 23.53
CA LEU A 19 9.77 -10.58 22.83
C LEU A 19 8.82 -9.41 23.12
N PHE A 20 8.77 -8.95 24.37
CA PHE A 20 7.96 -7.78 24.74
C PHE A 20 8.46 -6.51 24.04
N LEU A 21 9.77 -6.29 23.96
CA LEU A 21 10.35 -5.16 23.22
C LEU A 21 10.04 -5.22 21.72
N ILE A 22 10.03 -6.41 21.13
CA ILE A 22 9.66 -6.61 19.71
C ILE A 22 8.16 -6.35 19.51
N PHE A 23 7.29 -6.87 20.39
CA PHE A 23 5.85 -6.61 20.33
C PHE A 23 5.52 -5.13 20.58
N ALA A 24 6.26 -4.45 21.45
CA ALA A 24 6.13 -3.02 21.69
C ALA A 24 6.64 -2.15 20.54
N GLY A 25 7.27 -2.73 19.50
CA GLY A 25 7.84 -1.96 18.39
C GLY A 25 9.11 -1.18 18.77
N LYS A 26 9.77 -1.55 19.87
CA LYS A 26 11.01 -0.91 20.36
C LYS A 26 12.28 -1.48 19.72
N ARG A 27 12.13 -2.46 18.81
CA ARG A 27 13.22 -3.01 17.99
C ARG A 27 12.85 -2.93 16.51
N PHE A 28 13.86 -2.83 15.65
CA PHE A 28 13.74 -2.80 14.18
C PHE A 28 13.35 -4.18 13.63
N TYR A 29 12.11 -4.58 13.90
CA TYR A 29 11.46 -5.76 13.32
C TYR A 29 10.28 -5.30 12.48
N ASP A 30 9.96 -6.10 11.47
CA ASP A 30 8.78 -5.85 10.65
C ASP A 30 7.50 -6.01 11.50
N ASP A 31 6.44 -5.32 11.08
CA ASP A 31 5.16 -5.33 11.77
C ASP A 31 4.60 -6.75 11.99
N ASP A 32 4.86 -7.67 11.06
CA ASP A 32 4.41 -9.05 11.13
C ASP A 32 5.17 -9.82 12.23
N ASP A 33 6.48 -9.62 12.36
CA ASP A 33 7.31 -10.18 13.44
C ASP A 33 6.88 -9.67 14.80
N SER A 34 6.46 -8.41 14.86
CA SER A 34 5.92 -7.80 16.07
C SER A 34 4.64 -8.50 16.55
N LEU A 35 3.69 -8.77 15.65
CA LEU A 35 2.46 -9.50 15.98
C LEU A 35 2.76 -10.94 16.39
N LEU A 36 3.69 -11.61 15.71
CA LEU A 36 4.12 -12.97 16.07
C LEU A 36 4.77 -13.02 17.46
N ALA A 37 5.53 -11.99 17.85
CA ALA A 37 6.08 -11.86 19.20
C ALA A 37 4.97 -11.73 20.26
N GLY A 38 3.91 -10.95 19.98
CA GLY A 38 2.75 -10.87 20.87
C GLY A 38 2.02 -12.20 21.05
N ILE A 39 1.85 -12.98 19.98
CA ILE A 39 1.26 -14.34 20.05
C ILE A 39 2.15 -15.26 20.90
N ALA A 40 3.48 -15.18 20.74
CA ALA A 40 4.43 -15.96 21.53
C ALA A 40 4.37 -15.61 23.02
N LEU A 41 4.29 -14.32 23.37
CA LEU A 41 4.12 -13.86 24.76
C LEU A 41 2.82 -14.35 25.39
N ARG A 42 1.70 -14.27 24.66
CA ARG A 42 0.41 -14.79 25.12
C ARG A 42 0.50 -16.30 25.39
N LYS A 43 1.12 -17.06 24.48
CA LYS A 43 1.32 -18.51 24.67
C LYS A 43 2.19 -18.85 25.88
N ARG A 44 3.11 -17.98 26.25
CA ARG A 44 3.99 -18.13 27.42
C ARG A 44 3.36 -17.62 28.72
N ASN A 45 2.11 -17.15 28.69
CA ASN A 45 1.42 -16.53 29.84
C ASN A 45 2.21 -15.36 30.46
N PHE A 46 2.91 -14.58 29.62
CA PHE A 46 3.54 -13.35 30.07
C PHE A 46 2.49 -12.34 30.57
N ASP A 47 2.91 -11.40 31.42
CA ASP A 47 2.09 -10.37 32.06
C ASP A 47 0.99 -9.80 31.13
N SER A 48 -0.25 -10.23 31.39
CA SER A 48 -1.43 -9.90 30.58
C SER A 48 -1.69 -8.40 30.54
N ASP A 49 -1.44 -7.68 31.63
CA ASP A 49 -1.70 -6.25 31.72
C ASP A 49 -0.74 -5.46 30.82
N LYS A 50 0.53 -5.88 30.77
CA LYS A 50 1.53 -5.31 29.86
C LYS A 50 1.21 -5.60 28.39
N ILE A 51 0.79 -6.82 28.07
CA ILE A 51 0.37 -7.19 26.72
C ILE A 51 -0.85 -6.36 26.31
N ASN A 52 -1.84 -6.22 27.20
CA ASN A 52 -3.05 -5.46 26.96
C ASN A 52 -2.77 -3.98 26.74
N ALA A 53 -1.86 -3.38 27.51
CA ALA A 53 -1.48 -1.98 27.34
C ALA A 53 -0.92 -1.72 25.93
N VAL A 54 0.05 -2.53 25.49
CA VAL A 54 0.66 -2.41 24.14
C VAL A 54 -0.37 -2.69 23.05
N ARG A 55 -1.24 -3.69 23.24
CA ARG A 55 -2.32 -4.02 22.30
C ARG A 55 -3.29 -2.86 22.11
N VAL A 56 -3.70 -2.19 23.18
CA VAL A 56 -4.62 -1.03 23.12
C VAL A 56 -3.97 0.13 22.38
N GLU A 57 -2.70 0.43 22.67
CA GLU A 57 -1.94 1.49 21.98
C GLU A 57 -1.85 1.22 20.47
N ARG A 58 -1.50 -0.02 20.08
CA ARG A 58 -1.44 -0.42 18.67
C ARG A 58 -2.79 -0.38 17.99
N LEU A 59 -3.86 -0.82 18.66
CA LEU A 59 -5.22 -0.73 18.12
C LEU A 59 -5.64 0.72 17.89
N LYS A 60 -5.23 1.64 18.77
CA LYS A 60 -5.48 3.08 18.58
C LYS A 60 -4.75 3.60 17.32
N SER A 61 -3.46 3.30 17.19
CA SER A 61 -2.68 3.69 15.99
C SER A 61 -3.27 3.12 14.70
N ILE A 62 -3.70 1.86 14.71
CA ILE A 62 -4.33 1.24 13.52
C ILE A 62 -5.68 1.90 13.21
N LYS A 63 -6.49 2.24 14.21
CA LYS A 63 -7.75 2.97 13.99
C LYS A 63 -7.51 4.33 13.35
N GLU A 64 -6.49 5.07 13.81
CA GLU A 64 -6.09 6.34 13.19
C GLU A 64 -5.70 6.14 11.72
N GLN A 65 -4.91 5.10 11.40
CA GLN A 65 -4.55 4.75 10.02
C GLN A 65 -5.76 4.36 9.17
N VAL A 66 -6.74 3.62 9.73
CA VAL A 66 -7.98 3.27 9.03
C VAL A 66 -8.76 4.54 8.66
N VAL A 67 -8.94 5.44 9.62
CA VAL A 67 -9.62 6.73 9.41
C VAL A 67 -8.90 7.57 8.35
N GLU A 68 -7.56 7.61 8.38
CA GLU A 68 -6.76 8.30 7.36
C GLU A 68 -7.01 7.72 5.96
N ILE A 69 -6.99 6.38 5.83
CA ILE A 69 -7.21 5.70 4.55
C ILE A 69 -8.65 5.88 4.06
N GLU A 70 -9.64 5.79 4.95
CA GLU A 70 -11.06 6.00 4.66
C GLU A 70 -11.35 7.43 4.22
N ASN A 71 -10.66 8.42 4.79
CA ASN A 71 -10.79 9.82 4.41
C ASN A 71 -9.86 10.25 3.27
N ALA A 72 -8.91 9.40 2.86
CA ALA A 72 -8.02 9.70 1.75
C ALA A 72 -8.83 9.98 0.48
N GLN A 73 -8.61 11.17 -0.08
CA GLN A 73 -9.26 11.64 -1.31
C GLN A 73 -8.37 11.37 -2.52
N PHE A 74 -8.99 11.03 -3.65
CA PHE A 74 -8.26 10.78 -4.89
C PHE A 74 -7.43 11.99 -5.33
N ILE A 75 -7.96 13.21 -5.16
CA ILE A 75 -7.30 14.47 -5.57
C ILE A 75 -5.94 14.66 -4.87
N ASN A 76 -5.80 14.19 -3.62
CA ASN A 76 -4.56 14.30 -2.86
C ASN A 76 -3.64 13.08 -3.05
N SER A 77 -3.93 12.21 -4.03
CA SER A 77 -3.19 10.98 -4.26
C SER A 77 -2.16 11.14 -5.39
N ARG A 78 -1.04 10.42 -5.26
CA ARG A 78 -0.04 10.32 -6.33
C ARG A 78 -0.63 9.80 -7.65
N GLN A 79 -1.68 8.98 -7.59
CA GLN A 79 -2.39 8.49 -8.76
C GLN A 79 -3.10 9.62 -9.52
N PHE A 80 -3.65 10.61 -8.81
CA PHE A 80 -4.23 11.81 -9.42
C PHE A 80 -3.17 12.75 -9.98
N GLU A 81 -2.07 12.95 -9.25
CA GLU A 81 -0.94 13.73 -9.74
C GLU A 81 -0.38 13.16 -11.05
N ASN A 82 -0.13 11.84 -11.09
CA ASN A 82 0.29 11.15 -12.32
C ASN A 82 -0.75 11.25 -13.44
N MET A 83 -2.05 11.22 -13.10
CA MET A 83 -3.13 11.40 -14.07
C MET A 83 -3.06 12.80 -14.70
N ILE A 84 -2.84 13.84 -13.89
CA ILE A 84 -2.68 15.22 -14.39
C ILE A 84 -1.46 15.32 -15.30
N TYR A 85 -0.29 14.81 -14.89
CA TYR A 85 0.91 14.88 -15.73
C TYR A 85 0.73 14.14 -17.06
N ASN A 86 0.08 12.98 -17.05
CA ASN A 86 -0.22 12.25 -18.28
C ASN A 86 -1.14 13.06 -19.20
N VAL A 87 -2.19 13.69 -18.66
CA VAL A 87 -3.12 14.51 -19.45
C VAL A 87 -2.42 15.76 -20.00
N LEU A 88 -1.63 16.46 -19.18
CA LEU A 88 -0.88 17.65 -19.62
C LEU A 88 0.17 17.30 -20.68
N GLY A 89 0.83 16.14 -20.56
CA GLY A 89 1.80 15.67 -21.54
C GLY A 89 1.21 15.36 -22.91
N ILE A 90 -0.10 15.12 -23.00
CA ILE A 90 -0.80 14.82 -24.27
C ILE A 90 -1.12 16.09 -25.06
N ILE A 91 -1.31 17.23 -24.39
CA ILE A 91 -1.62 18.51 -25.05
C ILE A 91 -0.56 18.90 -26.12
N PRO A 92 0.76 18.91 -25.83
CA PRO A 92 1.77 19.22 -26.83
C PRO A 92 1.86 18.16 -27.93
N LEU A 93 1.58 16.88 -27.61
CA LEU A 93 1.53 15.80 -28.60
C LEU A 93 0.40 16.05 -29.61
N ILE A 94 -0.80 16.41 -29.15
CA ILE A 94 -1.93 16.75 -30.03
C ILE A 94 -1.61 17.98 -30.88
N TYR A 95 -1.04 19.03 -30.29
CA TYR A 95 -0.63 20.23 -31.03
C TYR A 95 0.36 19.89 -32.15
N PHE A 96 1.35 19.05 -31.87
CA PHE A 96 2.34 18.60 -32.85
C PHE A 96 1.70 17.80 -34.00
N VAL A 97 0.74 16.90 -33.71
CA VAL A 97 -0.01 16.16 -34.74
C VAL A 97 -0.76 17.12 -35.66
N VAL A 98 -1.55 18.03 -35.09
CA VAL A 98 -2.36 18.97 -35.87
C VAL A 98 -1.47 19.85 -36.75
N TYR A 99 -0.38 20.38 -36.18
CA TYR A 99 0.58 21.20 -36.91
C TYR A 99 1.28 20.46 -38.06
N LYS A 100 1.64 19.17 -37.87
CA LYS A 100 2.34 18.38 -38.89
C LYS A 100 1.41 17.70 -39.91
N SER A 101 0.12 17.59 -39.63
CA SER A 101 -0.86 16.97 -40.53
C SER A 101 -1.14 17.76 -41.81
N THR A 102 -0.65 19.00 -41.94
CA THR A 102 -0.82 19.83 -43.15
C THR A 102 0.06 19.41 -44.33
N ASP A 103 1.12 18.63 -44.10
CA ASP A 103 1.99 18.04 -45.14
C ASP A 103 2.07 16.52 -44.94
N TYR A 104 1.26 15.76 -45.69
CA TYR A 104 1.10 14.32 -45.50
C TYR A 104 2.03 13.52 -46.44
N ASP A 105 3.11 12.97 -45.91
CA ASP A 105 3.99 11.97 -46.54
C ASP A 105 4.05 10.70 -45.67
N ILE A 106 4.71 9.63 -46.13
CA ILE A 106 4.95 8.36 -45.43
C ILE A 106 5.59 8.59 -44.05
N GLU A 107 6.51 9.56 -43.93
CA GLU A 107 7.09 9.97 -42.64
C GLU A 107 6.03 10.51 -41.66
N SER A 108 5.04 11.26 -42.16
CA SER A 108 3.90 11.76 -41.38
C SER A 108 3.03 10.61 -40.85
N GLY A 109 2.91 9.51 -41.60
CA GLY A 109 2.18 8.31 -41.17
C GLY A 109 2.83 7.59 -39.98
N LEU A 110 4.17 7.45 -39.98
CA LEU A 110 4.91 6.84 -38.86
C LEU A 110 4.84 7.70 -37.59
N VAL A 111 4.90 9.03 -37.75
CA VAL A 111 4.75 9.99 -36.66
C VAL A 111 3.37 9.85 -35.99
N ILE A 112 2.30 9.71 -36.79
CA ILE A 112 0.94 9.53 -36.28
C ILE A 112 0.78 8.22 -35.52
N ILE A 113 1.36 7.11 -36.00
CA ILE A 113 1.32 5.81 -35.29
C ILE A 113 2.06 5.90 -33.95
N GLY A 114 3.26 6.49 -33.93
CA GLY A 114 4.03 6.69 -32.70
C GLY A 114 3.29 7.57 -31.67
N LEU A 115 2.65 8.64 -32.14
CA LEU A 115 1.82 9.53 -31.34
C LEU A 115 0.58 8.84 -30.79
N SER A 116 -0.09 8.04 -31.62
CA SER A 116 -1.25 7.23 -31.22
C SER A 116 -0.86 6.27 -30.09
N GLY A 117 0.29 5.60 -30.22
CA GLY A 117 0.84 4.73 -29.17
C GLY A 117 1.13 5.49 -27.87
N ALA A 118 1.76 6.67 -27.95
CA ALA A 118 2.04 7.50 -26.78
C ALA A 118 0.76 7.98 -26.07
N VAL A 119 -0.25 8.39 -26.83
CA VAL A 119 -1.56 8.80 -26.31
C VAL A 119 -2.27 7.63 -25.62
N VAL A 120 -2.28 6.45 -26.25
CA VAL A 120 -2.87 5.24 -25.68
C VAL A 120 -2.16 4.85 -24.37
N LEU A 121 -0.83 4.85 -24.36
CA LEU A 121 -0.03 4.51 -23.18
C LEU A 121 -0.13 5.56 -22.05
N GLY A 122 -0.39 6.83 -22.37
CA GLY A 122 -0.59 7.90 -21.38
C GLY A 122 -2.01 7.98 -20.83
N LEU A 123 -3.03 7.91 -21.71
CA LEU A 123 -4.45 8.06 -21.36
C LEU A 123 -5.04 6.83 -20.69
N ILE A 124 -4.71 5.61 -21.14
CA ILE A 124 -5.28 4.39 -20.55
C ILE A 124 -5.00 4.35 -19.04
N PRO A 125 -3.75 4.51 -18.57
CA PRO A 125 -3.48 4.59 -17.14
C PRO A 125 -4.23 5.74 -16.46
N ALA A 126 -4.35 6.91 -17.09
CA ALA A 126 -5.06 8.06 -16.54
C ALA A 126 -6.55 7.75 -16.30
N LEU A 127 -7.22 7.12 -17.29
CA LEU A 127 -8.63 6.70 -17.19
C LEU A 127 -8.86 5.72 -16.03
N PHE A 128 -7.90 4.83 -15.79
CA PHE A 128 -7.98 3.86 -14.69
C PHE A 128 -7.39 4.36 -13.37
N ALA A 129 -6.92 5.62 -13.27
CA ALA A 129 -6.24 6.13 -12.07
C ALA A 129 -7.15 6.11 -10.83
N ARG A 130 -8.41 6.54 -10.98
CA ARG A 130 -9.41 6.53 -9.89
C ARG A 130 -9.74 5.12 -9.42
N GLN A 131 -9.87 4.17 -10.35
CA GLN A 131 -10.11 2.76 -10.00
C GLN A 131 -8.91 2.13 -9.30
N ARG A 132 -7.69 2.43 -9.75
CA ARG A 132 -6.45 1.97 -9.11
C ARG A 132 -6.27 2.56 -7.71
N PHE A 133 -6.65 3.82 -7.50
CA PHE A 133 -6.72 4.43 -6.18
C PHE A 133 -7.70 3.67 -5.26
N GLY A 134 -8.93 3.41 -5.73
CA GLY A 134 -9.92 2.63 -4.98
C GLY A 134 -9.42 1.24 -4.59
N LYS A 135 -8.86 0.49 -5.55
CA LYS A 135 -8.26 -0.83 -5.29
C LYS A 135 -7.08 -0.77 -4.32
N SER A 136 -6.26 0.28 -4.39
CA SER A 136 -5.13 0.47 -3.47
C SER A 136 -5.62 0.73 -2.05
N LYS A 137 -6.64 1.57 -1.89
CA LYS A 137 -7.29 1.87 -0.62
C LYS A 137 -7.88 0.60 0.01
N GLU A 138 -8.65 -0.15 -0.77
CA GLU A 138 -9.24 -1.44 -0.34
C GLU A 138 -8.17 -2.42 0.14
N ARG A 139 -7.09 -2.63 -0.63
CA ARG A 139 -5.99 -3.53 -0.23
C ARG A 139 -5.34 -3.10 1.09
N LYS A 140 -5.14 -1.80 1.31
CA LYS A 140 -4.60 -1.29 2.57
C LYS A 140 -5.56 -1.55 3.73
N LEU A 141 -6.85 -1.32 3.54
CA LEU A 141 -7.87 -1.60 4.56
C LEU A 141 -7.92 -3.09 4.92
N VAL A 142 -7.92 -3.99 3.94
CA VAL A 142 -7.88 -5.45 4.19
C VAL A 142 -6.61 -5.83 4.96
N LYS A 143 -5.46 -5.24 4.64
CA LYS A 143 -4.22 -5.49 5.39
C LYS A 143 -4.36 -5.04 6.84
N LEU A 144 -4.94 -3.87 7.10
CA LEU A 144 -5.17 -3.39 8.46
C LEU A 144 -6.20 -4.23 9.23
N GLN A 145 -7.28 -4.68 8.57
CA GLN A 145 -8.26 -5.59 9.18
C GLN A 145 -7.60 -6.88 9.66
N LYS A 146 -6.74 -7.51 8.85
CA LYS A 146 -5.98 -8.68 9.26
C LYS A 146 -5.08 -8.41 10.47
N LYS A 147 -4.46 -7.22 10.54
CA LYS A 147 -3.67 -6.82 11.72
C LYS A 147 -4.54 -6.67 12.97
N ILE A 148 -5.74 -6.11 12.84
CA ILE A 148 -6.68 -5.99 13.96
C ILE A 148 -7.10 -7.39 14.44
N GLU A 149 -7.46 -8.29 13.52
CA GLU A 149 -7.82 -9.68 13.86
C GLU A 149 -6.69 -10.38 14.62
N LEU A 150 -5.45 -10.24 14.15
CA LEU A 150 -4.27 -10.78 14.83
C LEU A 150 -4.07 -10.17 16.22
N LEU A 151 -4.20 -8.86 16.38
CA LEU A 151 -4.11 -8.20 17.68
C LEU A 151 -5.22 -8.64 18.64
N MET A 152 -6.43 -8.87 18.15
CA MET A 152 -7.54 -9.38 18.98
C MET A 152 -7.33 -10.84 19.38
N SER A 153 -6.52 -11.59 18.63
CA SER A 153 -6.12 -12.97 18.94
C SER A 153 -4.94 -13.06 19.92
N ILE A 154 -4.31 -11.93 20.28
CA ILE A 154 -3.28 -11.79 21.31
C ILE A 154 -3.96 -11.37 22.60
#